data_AF-A0A1B6DS10-F1
#
_entry.id   AF-A0A1B6DS10-F1
#
_cell.length_a   1.000
_cell.length_b   1.000
_cell.length_c   1.000
_cell.angle_alpha   90.00
_cell.angle_beta   90.00
_cell.angle_gamma   90.00
#
_symmetry.space_group_name_H-M   'P 1'
#
loop_
_entity.id
_entity.type
_entity.pdbx_description
1 polymer ?
#
loop_
_entity_poly.entity_id
_entity_poly.type
_entity_poly.pdbx_seq_one_letter_code
_entity_poly.pdbx_strand_id
1 'polypeptide(L)'
;DILLGQEIFLDILCAEQIKTNNMPTLQNTQLGWIVCGRIKQTQPAAYNRCHLSTLDDINNMLGKFWQLEEVSIKDHFTDEERRCEEQYINNTMLNSDGSYSVKIPFKEPTSQLENSREVAVKRCLLMERRLSLHPELKGQYIQFMNDYERLNHMELIQGNEQRRSTTDVCYLPHHPVLKSDSSTTKVMVVFDASAKTSSGKSLYDIQLVDPTVQGDIFTIITRFRMYQYVLSADIEKMYRGIRIDPPQTNLQKIIWRKEPSQPLQEYKLKT
;
A
#
# COMPACT_ATOMS: atom_id res chain seq x y z
N ASP A 1 13.89 -18.51 15.88
CA ASP A 1 13.64 -19.91 16.27
C ASP A 1 13.40 -20.77 15.03
N ILE A 2 14.12 -21.89 14.93
CA ILE A 2 13.97 -22.88 13.86
C ILE A 2 13.22 -24.07 14.47
N LEU A 3 12.12 -24.48 13.84
CA LEU A 3 11.38 -25.68 14.21
C LEU A 3 11.98 -26.87 13.46
N LEU A 4 12.62 -27.78 14.20
CA LEU A 4 13.09 -29.04 13.65
C LEU A 4 12.01 -30.11 13.81
N GLY A 5 11.74 -30.83 12.72
CA GLY A 5 10.89 -32.02 12.76
C GLY A 5 11.52 -33.11 13.62
N GLN A 6 10.70 -34.02 14.15
CA GLN A 6 11.16 -35.11 15.02
C GLN A 6 12.20 -36.01 14.33
N GLU A 7 12.09 -36.20 13.02
CA GLU A 7 13.05 -36.97 12.22
C GLU A 7 14.45 -36.36 12.31
N ILE A 8 14.59 -35.07 11.98
CA ILE A 8 15.86 -34.35 12.04
C ILE A 8 16.38 -34.28 13.48
N PHE A 9 15.49 -34.12 14.46
CA PHE A 9 15.87 -34.08 15.87
C PHE A 9 16.59 -35.37 16.31
N LEU A 10 16.14 -36.54 15.85
CA LEU A 10 16.76 -37.82 16.21
C LEU A 10 18.12 -38.01 15.52
N ASP A 11 18.27 -37.53 14.28
CA ASP A 11 19.50 -37.65 13.51
C ASP A 11 20.67 -36.82 14.08
N ILE A 12 20.36 -35.70 14.74
CA ILE A 12 21.38 -34.80 15.30
C ILE A 12 21.81 -35.15 16.73
N LEU A 13 21.18 -36.13 17.39
CA LEU A 13 21.53 -36.54 18.75
C LEU A 13 22.91 -37.20 18.82
N CYS A 14 23.74 -36.77 19.77
CA CYS A 14 25.02 -37.40 20.07
C CYS A 14 24.90 -38.33 21.30
N ALA A 15 25.88 -39.20 21.52
CA ALA A 15 25.86 -40.14 22.64
C ALA A 15 26.09 -39.48 24.01
N GLU A 16 26.73 -38.32 24.05
CA GLU A 16 27.10 -37.66 25.30
C GLU A 16 25.89 -37.02 26.00
N GLN A 17 25.77 -37.33 27.29
CA GLN A 17 24.75 -36.78 28.18
C GLN A 17 25.37 -36.42 29.53
N ILE A 18 25.00 -35.25 30.05
CA ILE A 18 25.29 -34.86 31.44
C ILE A 18 23.99 -34.94 32.23
N LYS A 19 23.88 -36.02 33.02
CA LYS A 19 22.73 -36.23 33.90
C LYS A 19 22.93 -35.46 35.20
N THR A 20 21.96 -34.63 35.53
CA THR A 20 21.95 -33.86 36.79
C THR A 20 20.87 -34.40 37.73
N ASN A 21 21.18 -34.51 39.02
CA ASN A 21 20.20 -34.94 40.02
C ASN A 21 19.10 -33.87 40.19
N ASN A 22 17.84 -34.26 39.99
CA ASN A 22 16.65 -33.38 40.12
C ASN A 22 16.60 -32.14 39.19
N MET A 23 17.44 -32.09 38.14
CA MET A 23 17.49 -31.01 37.15
C MET A 23 17.45 -31.59 35.73
N PRO A 24 17.11 -30.79 34.70
CA PRO A 24 17.12 -31.23 33.32
C PRO A 24 18.49 -31.76 32.85
N THR A 25 18.48 -32.81 32.04
CA THR A 25 19.69 -33.42 31.47
C THR A 25 20.21 -32.57 30.32
N LEU A 26 21.53 -32.38 30.23
CA LEU A 26 22.14 -31.82 29.03
C LEU A 26 22.41 -32.95 28.04
N GLN A 27 21.91 -32.78 26.82
CA GLN A 27 22.07 -33.71 25.72
C GLN A 27 22.95 -33.06 24.66
N ASN A 28 24.04 -33.69 24.26
CA ASN A 28 24.87 -33.18 23.19
C ASN A 28 24.19 -33.45 21.83
N THR A 29 24.29 -32.52 20.90
CA THR A 29 23.82 -32.65 19.52
C THR A 29 24.86 -32.10 18.57
N GLN A 30 24.73 -32.39 17.27
CA GLN A 30 25.59 -31.81 16.23
C GLN A 30 25.54 -30.27 16.20
N LEU A 31 24.51 -29.66 16.80
CA LEU A 31 24.33 -28.21 16.88
C LEU A 31 24.74 -27.62 18.25
N GLY A 32 25.28 -28.44 19.15
CA GLY A 32 25.66 -28.07 20.51
C GLY A 32 24.79 -28.70 21.59
N TRP A 33 25.02 -28.31 22.84
CA TRP A 33 24.33 -28.86 24.01
C TRP A 33 22.91 -28.30 24.15
N ILE A 34 21.94 -29.19 24.30
CA ILE A 34 20.53 -28.84 24.55
C ILE A 34 20.10 -29.31 25.94
N VAL A 35 19.08 -28.64 26.51
CA VAL A 35 18.54 -28.95 27.83
C VAL A 35 17.25 -29.77 27.68
N CYS A 36 17.21 -30.98 28.23
CA CYS A 36 16.08 -31.91 28.11
C CYS A 36 15.61 -32.38 29.48
N GLY A 37 14.34 -32.16 29.83
CA GLY A 37 13.74 -32.71 31.03
C GLY A 37 12.73 -31.78 31.70
N ARG A 38 12.13 -32.25 32.81
CA ARG A 38 11.17 -31.48 33.60
C ARG A 38 11.90 -30.67 34.65
N ILE A 39 11.63 -29.38 34.70
CA ILE A 39 12.00 -28.52 35.83
C ILE A 39 10.88 -28.65 36.86
N LYS A 40 11.21 -28.91 38.13
CA LYS A 40 10.24 -28.79 39.23
C LYS A 40 9.93 -27.29 39.39
N GLN A 41 8.81 -26.83 38.83
CA GLN A 41 8.31 -25.49 39.09
C GLN A 41 7.91 -25.41 40.57
N THR A 42 8.69 -24.70 41.38
CA THR A 42 8.15 -24.05 42.58
C THR A 42 7.03 -23.11 42.14
N GLN A 43 5.86 -23.20 42.77
CA GLN A 43 4.69 -22.39 42.43
C GLN A 43 5.08 -20.93 42.19
N PRO A 44 4.64 -20.29 41.08
CA PRO A 44 4.94 -18.89 40.86
C PRO A 44 4.25 -18.07 41.95
N ALA A 45 5.01 -17.30 42.72
CA ALA A 45 4.44 -16.27 43.58
C ALA A 45 3.59 -15.33 42.71
N ALA A 46 2.39 -14.97 43.17
CA ALA A 46 1.53 -14.02 42.49
C ALA A 46 2.20 -12.64 42.49
N TYR A 47 2.91 -12.30 41.41
CA TYR A 47 3.48 -10.97 41.24
C TYR A 47 2.41 -10.02 40.69
N ASN A 48 2.00 -9.04 41.48
CA ASN A 48 1.34 -7.85 40.95
C ASN A 48 2.38 -7.06 40.16
N ARG A 49 2.30 -7.12 38.83
CA ARG A 49 3.17 -6.32 37.94
C ARG A 49 2.54 -4.95 37.74
N CYS A 50 3.19 -3.92 38.27
CA CYS A 50 2.91 -2.53 37.91
C CYS A 50 3.92 -2.12 36.84
N HIS A 51 3.44 -1.83 35.64
CA HIS A 51 4.27 -1.31 34.56
C HIS A 51 4.38 0.21 34.69
N LEU A 52 5.38 0.68 35.45
CA LEU A 52 5.74 2.10 35.50
C LEU A 52 6.79 2.36 34.41
N SER A 53 6.38 2.95 33.29
CA SER A 53 7.32 3.47 32.29
C SER A 53 7.78 4.87 32.68
N THR A 54 9.08 5.10 32.71
CA THR A 54 9.64 6.44 32.92
C THR A 54 9.74 7.20 31.58
N LEU A 55 9.86 8.53 31.62
CA LEU A 55 10.00 9.36 30.41
C LEU A 55 11.25 8.99 29.60
N ASP A 56 12.34 8.60 30.26
CA ASP A 56 13.58 8.17 29.61
C ASP A 56 13.40 6.85 28.86
N ASP A 57 12.59 5.94 29.38
CA ASP A 57 12.23 4.69 28.69
C ASP A 57 11.41 4.97 27.42
N ILE A 58 10.50 5.94 27.48
CA ILE A 58 9.66 6.34 26.33
C ILE A 58 10.51 6.97 25.24
N ASN A 59 11.39 7.91 25.58
CA ASN A 59 12.26 8.57 24.60
C ASN A 59 13.21 7.57 23.92
N ASN A 60 13.79 6.64 24.69
CA ASN A 60 14.62 5.58 24.14
C ASN A 60 13.82 4.62 23.24
N MET A 61 12.58 4.30 23.62
CA MET A 61 11.70 3.45 22.83
C MET A 61 11.27 4.14 21.53
N LEU A 62 10.98 5.44 21.59
CA LEU A 62 10.64 6.27 20.44
C LEU A 62 11.83 6.42 19.48
N GLY A 63 13.05 6.60 20.01
CA GLY A 63 14.28 6.63 19.21
C GLY A 63 14.51 5.31 18.48
N LYS A 64 14.34 4.16 19.15
CA LYS A 64 14.42 2.84 18.52
C LYS A 64 13.32 2.63 17.48
N PHE A 65 12.11 3.13 17.74
CA PHE A 65 11.00 3.07 16.79
C PHE A 65 11.36 3.81 15.51
N TRP A 66 11.84 5.06 15.61
CA TRP A 66 12.26 5.82 14.43
C TRP A 66 13.41 5.17 13.67
N GLN A 67 14.41 4.62 14.36
CA GLN A 67 15.49 3.87 13.70
C GLN A 67 15.01 2.61 12.96
N LEU A 68 13.92 1.98 13.42
CA LEU A 68 13.34 0.81 12.78
C LEU A 68 12.43 1.15 11.60
N GLU A 69 11.70 2.26 11.70
CA GLU A 69 10.81 2.79 10.66
C GLU A 69 11.56 3.60 9.59
N GLU A 70 12.81 4.00 9.88
CA GLU A 70 13.63 4.70 8.91
C GLU A 70 13.82 3.83 7.66
N VAL A 71 13.44 4.38 6.52
CA VAL A 71 13.52 3.70 5.24
C VAL A 71 15.00 3.47 4.93
N SER A 72 15.39 2.21 4.76
CA SER A 72 16.76 1.89 4.32
C SER A 72 16.98 2.49 2.95
N ILE A 73 17.84 3.50 2.86
CA ILE A 73 18.23 4.10 1.59
C ILE A 73 18.99 3.02 0.83
N LYS A 74 18.53 2.69 -0.39
CA LYS A 74 19.33 1.87 -1.32
C LYS A 74 20.65 2.61 -1.57
N ASP A 75 21.78 1.97 -1.28
CA ASP A 75 23.10 2.56 -1.57
C ASP A 75 23.33 2.76 -3.08
N HIS A 76 22.57 2.04 -3.93
CA HIS A 76 22.75 2.04 -5.37
C HIS A 76 21.40 2.14 -6.08
N PHE A 77 21.14 3.31 -6.68
CA PHE A 77 20.04 3.53 -7.61
C PHE A 77 20.52 3.35 -9.05
N THR A 78 19.67 2.77 -9.90
CA THR A 78 19.78 2.93 -11.35
C THR A 78 19.62 4.40 -11.73
N ASP A 79 20.06 4.78 -12.94
CA ASP A 79 19.89 6.16 -13.40
C ASP A 79 18.42 6.58 -13.53
N GLU A 80 17.51 5.64 -13.83
CA GLU A 80 16.07 5.90 -13.85
C GLU A 80 15.52 6.14 -12.44
N GLU A 81 15.88 5.28 -11.47
CA GLU A 81 15.50 5.43 -10.06
C GLU A 81 16.03 6.75 -9.48
N ARG A 82 17.28 7.13 -9.78
CA ARG A 82 17.86 8.40 -9.31
C ARG A 82 17.08 9.61 -9.86
N ARG A 83 16.74 9.59 -11.15
CA ARG A 83 15.93 10.65 -11.77
C ARG A 83 14.52 10.71 -11.19
N CYS A 84 13.94 9.57 -10.83
CA CYS A 84 12.65 9.50 -10.15
C CYS A 84 12.71 10.20 -8.79
N GLU A 85 13.69 9.82 -7.96
CA GLU A 85 13.89 10.36 -6.62
C GLU A 85 14.18 11.87 -6.66
N GLU A 86 15.04 12.32 -7.57
CA GLU A 86 15.30 13.76 -7.77
C GLU A 86 14.03 14.52 -8.16
N GLN A 87 13.19 13.98 -9.03
CA GLN A 87 11.91 14.61 -9.37
C GLN A 87 10.94 14.60 -8.19
N TYR A 88 10.89 13.51 -7.42
CA TYR A 88 10.02 13.40 -6.25
C TYR A 88 10.40 14.42 -5.18
N ILE A 89 11.67 14.50 -4.80
CA ILE A 89 12.18 15.46 -3.79
C ILE A 89 11.92 16.90 -4.24
N ASN A 90 12.20 17.23 -5.50
CA ASN A 90 12.05 18.60 -5.99
C ASN A 90 10.60 19.04 -6.19
N ASN A 91 9.66 18.10 -6.32
CA ASN A 91 8.26 18.39 -6.64
C ASN A 91 7.25 17.94 -5.59
N THR A 92 7.71 17.46 -4.43
CA THR A 92 6.86 17.15 -3.29
C THR A 92 6.77 18.37 -2.37
N MET A 93 5.54 18.76 -2.02
CA MET A 93 5.27 19.92 -1.19
C MET A 93 4.35 19.55 -0.02
N LEU A 94 4.62 20.10 1.15
CA LEU A 94 3.68 20.08 2.27
C LEU A 94 2.76 21.29 2.14
N ASN A 95 1.46 21.03 2.02
CA ASN A 95 0.44 22.06 1.97
C ASN A 95 0.20 22.67 3.36
N SER A 96 -0.42 23.84 3.41
CA SER A 96 -0.73 24.54 4.67
C SER A 96 -1.71 23.80 5.60
N ASP A 97 -2.47 22.84 5.06
CA ASP A 97 -3.38 21.98 5.82
C ASP A 97 -2.72 20.70 6.34
N GLY A 98 -1.40 20.52 6.12
CA GLY A 98 -0.63 19.35 6.53
C GLY A 98 -0.70 18.16 5.56
N SER A 99 -1.40 18.29 4.42
CA SER A 99 -1.39 17.26 3.37
C SER A 99 -0.18 17.40 2.44
N TYR A 100 0.24 16.30 1.81
CA TYR A 100 1.30 16.35 0.79
C TYR A 100 0.70 16.52 -0.60
N SER A 101 1.33 17.33 -1.44
CA SER A 101 1.09 17.40 -2.89
C SER A 101 2.33 16.92 -3.64
N VAL A 102 2.13 16.06 -4.64
CA VAL A 102 3.23 15.49 -5.45
C VAL A 102 2.98 15.75 -6.93
N LYS A 103 4.07 15.93 -7.68
CA LYS A 103 4.04 15.79 -9.14
C LYS A 103 4.47 14.38 -9.51
N ILE A 104 3.72 13.78 -10.42
CA ILE A 104 4.02 12.49 -11.04
C ILE A 104 5.36 12.63 -11.80
N PRO A 105 6.35 11.79 -11.51
CA PRO A 105 7.62 11.80 -12.20
C PRO A 105 7.48 11.12 -13.57
N PHE A 106 7.82 11.84 -14.65
CA PHE A 106 7.67 11.37 -16.03
C PHE A 106 9.03 11.18 -16.71
N LYS A 107 9.13 10.11 -17.52
CA LYS A 107 10.27 9.84 -18.41
C LYS A 107 10.04 10.24 -19.86
N GLU A 108 8.78 10.34 -20.26
CA GLU A 108 8.36 10.79 -21.60
C GLU A 108 7.40 11.98 -21.49
N PRO A 109 7.31 12.86 -22.50
CA PRO A 109 6.36 13.97 -22.50
C PRO A 109 4.91 13.50 -22.44
N THR A 110 4.07 14.24 -21.70
CA THR A 110 2.62 13.99 -21.59
C THR A 110 1.85 14.17 -22.89
N SER A 111 2.44 14.87 -23.87
CA SER A 111 1.90 15.01 -25.23
C SER A 111 1.72 13.68 -25.95
N GLN A 112 2.37 12.60 -25.50
CA GLN A 112 2.19 11.24 -26.05
C GLN A 112 0.82 10.64 -25.71
N LEU A 113 0.03 11.20 -24.78
CA LEU A 113 -1.24 10.64 -24.28
C LEU A 113 -2.46 11.02 -25.13
N GLU A 114 -2.34 10.89 -26.45
CA GLU A 114 -3.35 11.35 -27.42
C GLU A 114 -4.65 10.54 -27.42
N ASN A 115 -5.80 11.21 -27.62
CA ASN A 115 -7.13 10.61 -27.80
C ASN A 115 -7.58 9.58 -26.75
N SER A 116 -7.06 9.66 -25.52
CA SER A 116 -7.49 8.82 -24.38
C SER A 116 -9.00 8.91 -24.07
N ARG A 117 -9.64 10.05 -24.40
CA ARG A 117 -11.07 10.30 -24.14
C ARG A 117 -11.99 9.29 -24.80
N GLU A 118 -11.76 8.97 -26.07
CA GLU A 118 -12.64 8.04 -26.81
C GLU A 118 -12.62 6.65 -26.19
N VAL A 119 -11.43 6.20 -25.77
CA VAL A 119 -11.24 4.91 -25.08
C VAL A 119 -11.98 4.91 -23.75
N ALA A 120 -11.87 5.98 -22.95
CA ALA A 120 -12.56 6.10 -21.68
C ALA A 120 -14.08 6.14 -21.84
N VAL A 121 -14.62 6.91 -22.80
CA VAL A 121 -16.06 6.94 -23.10
C VAL A 121 -16.57 5.56 -23.49
N LYS A 122 -15.90 4.88 -24.43
CA LYS A 122 -16.30 3.55 -24.89
C LYS A 122 -16.32 2.55 -23.74
N ARG A 123 -15.29 2.54 -22.89
CA ARG A 123 -15.21 1.66 -21.71
C ARG A 123 -16.26 2.00 -20.64
N CYS A 124 -16.54 3.28 -20.41
CA CYS A 124 -17.61 3.73 -19.51
C CYS A 124 -18.97 3.20 -19.96
N LEU A 125 -19.32 3.34 -21.25
CA LEU A 125 -20.60 2.86 -21.79
C LEU A 125 -20.72 1.33 -21.74
N LEU A 126 -19.64 0.60 -21.99
CA LEU A 126 -19.61 -0.87 -21.86
C LEU A 126 -19.80 -1.31 -20.40
N MET A 127 -19.12 -0.64 -19.46
CA MET A 127 -19.29 -0.87 -18.03
C MET A 127 -20.73 -0.57 -17.58
N GLU A 128 -21.33 0.53 -18.05
CA GLU A 128 -22.72 0.90 -17.74
C GLU A 128 -23.70 -0.19 -18.16
N ARG A 129 -23.54 -0.76 -19.37
CA ARG A 129 -24.34 -1.91 -19.86
C ARG A 129 -24.11 -3.17 -19.02
N ARG A 130 -22.90 -3.41 -18.54
CA ARG A 130 -22.63 -4.55 -17.63
C ARG A 130 -23.33 -4.34 -16.28
N LEU A 131 -23.28 -3.12 -15.76
CA LEU A 131 -23.87 -2.77 -14.47
C LEU A 131 -25.40 -2.78 -14.50
N SER A 132 -26.05 -2.50 -15.64
CA SER A 132 -27.51 -2.60 -15.75
C SER A 132 -28.03 -4.04 -15.57
N LEU A 133 -27.20 -5.05 -15.85
CA LEU A 133 -27.51 -6.47 -15.62
C LEU A 133 -27.29 -6.90 -14.17
N HIS A 134 -26.59 -6.09 -13.36
CA HIS A 134 -26.23 -6.41 -11.97
C HIS A 134 -26.57 -5.23 -11.03
N PRO A 135 -27.86 -5.06 -10.64
CA PRO A 135 -28.30 -3.91 -9.86
C PRO A 135 -27.58 -3.71 -8.53
N GLU A 136 -27.23 -4.80 -7.83
CA GLU A 136 -26.51 -4.73 -6.56
C GLU A 136 -25.09 -4.16 -6.75
N LEU A 137 -24.36 -4.67 -7.76
CA LEU A 137 -23.03 -4.15 -8.12
C LEU A 137 -23.10 -2.69 -8.58
N LYS A 138 -24.15 -2.31 -9.34
CA LYS A 138 -24.39 -0.91 -9.73
C LYS A 138 -24.55 -0.01 -8.51
N GLY A 139 -25.34 -0.43 -7.53
CA GLY A 139 -25.56 0.33 -6.29
C GLY A 139 -24.27 0.56 -5.52
N GLN A 140 -23.47 -0.48 -5.33
CA GLN A 140 -22.18 -0.39 -4.61
C GLN A 140 -21.15 0.46 -5.38
N TYR A 141 -21.11 0.34 -6.71
CA TYR A 141 -20.27 1.18 -7.56
C TYR A 141 -20.64 2.67 -7.47
N ILE A 142 -21.94 3.00 -7.57
CA ILE A 142 -22.42 4.38 -7.43
C ILE A 142 -22.11 4.93 -6.04
N GLN A 143 -22.28 4.12 -5.00
CA GLN A 143 -21.94 4.52 -3.63
C GLN A 143 -20.45 4.85 -3.51
N PHE A 144 -19.57 4.01 -4.06
CA PHE A 144 -18.13 4.28 -4.11
C PHE A 144 -17.83 5.62 -4.78
N MET A 145 -18.41 5.88 -5.96
CA MET A 145 -18.16 7.13 -6.70
C MET A 145 -18.65 8.35 -5.92
N ASN A 146 -19.86 8.29 -5.33
CA ASN A 146 -20.36 9.39 -4.49
C ASN A 146 -19.47 9.64 -3.27
N ASP A 147 -18.96 8.59 -2.62
CA ASP A 147 -18.05 8.71 -1.49
C ASP A 147 -16.70 9.30 -1.92
N TYR A 148 -16.23 8.96 -3.12
CA TYR A 148 -14.99 9.49 -3.70
C TYR A 148 -15.10 11.00 -3.95
N GLU A 149 -16.24 11.47 -4.48
CA GLU A 149 -16.53 12.89 -4.66
C GLU A 149 -16.72 13.61 -3.33
N ARG A 150 -17.51 13.03 -2.41
CA ARG A 150 -17.80 13.61 -1.08
C ARG A 150 -16.54 13.82 -0.25
N LEU A 151 -15.57 12.90 -0.34
CA LEU A 151 -14.27 13.01 0.31
C LEU A 151 -13.30 13.94 -0.44
N ASN A 152 -13.76 14.63 -1.49
CA ASN A 152 -12.97 15.54 -2.31
C ASN A 152 -11.75 14.83 -2.94
N HIS A 153 -11.83 13.55 -3.26
CA HIS A 153 -10.79 12.82 -4.00
C HIS A 153 -10.97 12.96 -5.52
N MET A 154 -12.16 13.38 -5.96
CA MET A 154 -12.42 13.83 -7.33
C MET A 154 -13.32 15.05 -7.34
N GLU A 155 -13.30 15.79 -8.43
CA GLU A 155 -14.15 16.96 -8.64
C GLU A 155 -14.75 16.98 -10.05
N LEU A 156 -15.99 17.43 -10.15
CA LEU A 156 -16.67 17.65 -11.42
C LEU A 156 -16.04 18.83 -12.15
N ILE A 157 -15.66 18.63 -13.41
CA ILE A 157 -15.14 19.72 -14.26
C ILE A 157 -16.32 20.60 -14.67
N GLN A 158 -16.21 21.92 -14.47
CA GLN A 158 -17.26 22.87 -14.86
C GLN A 158 -17.10 23.36 -16.30
N GLY A 159 -18.23 23.69 -16.96
CA GLY A 159 -18.36 24.02 -18.40
C GLY A 159 -17.29 24.93 -18.99
N ASN A 160 -16.78 25.87 -18.18
CA ASN A 160 -15.76 26.84 -18.58
C ASN A 160 -14.35 26.22 -18.69
N GLU A 161 -14.07 25.19 -17.90
CA GLU A 161 -12.80 24.46 -17.90
C GLU A 161 -12.74 23.39 -18.99
N GLN A 162 -13.86 22.77 -19.38
CA GLN A 162 -13.86 21.85 -20.53
C GLN A 162 -13.47 22.53 -21.85
N ARG A 163 -13.71 23.84 -21.97
CA ARG A 163 -13.38 24.62 -23.17
C ARG A 163 -11.94 25.12 -23.21
N ARG A 164 -11.21 25.04 -22.10
CA ARG A 164 -9.78 25.39 -22.08
C ARG A 164 -9.01 24.23 -22.67
N SER A 165 -8.48 24.41 -23.88
CA SER A 165 -7.57 23.46 -24.51
C SER A 165 -6.27 23.38 -23.70
N THR A 166 -6.22 22.48 -22.74
CA THR A 166 -4.98 22.05 -22.10
C THR A 166 -4.34 20.98 -22.97
N THR A 167 -3.08 21.16 -23.33
CA THR A 167 -2.31 20.23 -24.20
C THR A 167 -2.07 18.87 -23.55
N ASP A 168 -2.15 18.79 -22.22
CA ASP A 168 -1.76 17.60 -21.44
C ASP A 168 -2.96 17.04 -20.69
N VAL A 169 -3.75 16.23 -21.40
CA VAL A 169 -4.96 15.59 -20.85
C VAL A 169 -4.93 14.10 -21.06
N CYS A 170 -5.22 13.34 -20.01
CA CYS A 170 -5.42 11.90 -20.11
C CYS A 170 -6.70 11.49 -19.39
N TYR A 171 -7.52 10.68 -20.07
CA TYR A 171 -8.72 10.07 -19.52
C TYR A 171 -8.45 8.62 -19.16
N LEU A 172 -8.62 8.29 -17.89
CA LEU A 172 -8.48 6.95 -17.34
C LEU A 172 -9.83 6.22 -17.43
N PRO A 173 -9.88 5.08 -18.12
CA PRO A 173 -11.00 4.17 -17.97
C PRO A 173 -11.07 3.67 -16.53
N HIS A 174 -12.25 3.26 -16.09
CA HIS A 174 -12.39 2.68 -14.77
C HIS A 174 -13.47 1.59 -14.74
N HIS A 175 -13.38 0.73 -13.74
CA HIS A 175 -14.32 -0.37 -13.56
C HIS A 175 -14.38 -0.83 -12.10
N PRO A 176 -15.54 -1.35 -11.66
CA PRO A 176 -15.66 -1.94 -10.33
C PRO A 176 -15.05 -3.35 -10.30
N VAL A 177 -14.33 -3.63 -9.22
CA VAL A 177 -13.75 -4.93 -8.86
C VAL A 177 -14.34 -5.37 -7.53
N LEU A 178 -14.77 -6.64 -7.47
CA LEU A 178 -15.25 -7.26 -6.24
C LEU A 178 -14.07 -7.71 -5.38
N LYS A 179 -14.10 -7.33 -4.11
CA LYS A 179 -13.24 -7.89 -3.06
C LYS A 179 -14.07 -8.85 -2.23
N SER A 180 -14.08 -10.13 -2.61
CA SER A 180 -14.79 -11.20 -1.87
C SER A 180 -14.37 -11.28 -0.41
N ASP A 181 -13.11 -10.94 -0.14
CA ASP A 181 -12.46 -11.16 1.15
C ASP A 181 -12.48 -9.91 2.05
N SER A 182 -13.07 -8.79 1.58
CA SER A 182 -13.20 -7.57 2.38
C SER A 182 -14.45 -7.61 3.25
N SER A 183 -14.26 -7.43 4.56
CA SER A 183 -15.35 -7.33 5.53
C SER A 183 -16.08 -5.99 5.49
N THR A 184 -15.41 -4.91 5.06
CA THR A 184 -15.92 -3.54 5.11
C THR A 184 -16.38 -2.98 3.76
N THR A 185 -15.69 -3.30 2.66
CA THR A 185 -16.02 -2.74 1.33
C THR A 185 -15.90 -3.80 0.24
N LYS A 186 -17.04 -4.39 -0.15
CA LYS A 186 -17.09 -5.46 -1.16
C LYS A 186 -16.75 -5.02 -2.59
N VAL A 187 -16.80 -3.71 -2.89
CA VAL A 187 -16.50 -3.16 -4.23
C VAL A 187 -15.52 -2.01 -4.14
N MET A 188 -14.51 -2.03 -5.01
CA MET A 188 -13.65 -0.87 -5.28
C MET A 188 -13.68 -0.51 -6.75
N VAL A 189 -13.39 0.75 -7.08
CA VAL A 189 -13.18 1.18 -8.46
C VAL A 189 -11.69 1.25 -8.75
N VAL A 190 -11.28 0.61 -9.84
CA VAL A 190 -9.93 0.70 -10.38
C VAL A 190 -9.92 1.73 -11.49
N PHE A 191 -9.05 2.73 -11.38
CA PHE A 191 -8.73 3.68 -12.45
C PHE A 191 -7.54 3.14 -13.24
N ASP A 192 -7.76 2.80 -14.50
CA ASP A 192 -6.80 2.06 -15.32
C ASP A 192 -5.80 3.01 -16.01
N ALA A 193 -4.71 3.32 -15.33
CA ALA A 193 -3.57 4.07 -15.89
C ALA A 193 -2.73 3.27 -16.89
N SER A 194 -2.98 1.96 -17.04
CA SER A 194 -2.29 1.10 -18.02
C SER A 194 -3.01 1.05 -19.37
N ALA A 195 -4.22 1.61 -19.46
CA ALA A 195 -4.96 1.71 -20.70
C ALA A 195 -4.18 2.49 -21.75
N LYS A 196 -3.84 1.81 -22.86
CA LYS A 196 -3.17 2.43 -23.99
C LYS A 196 -4.10 3.44 -24.66
N THR A 197 -3.54 4.57 -25.04
CA THR A 197 -4.19 5.61 -25.83
C THR A 197 -4.04 5.30 -27.33
N SER A 198 -4.47 6.21 -28.23
CA SER A 198 -4.35 5.97 -29.67
C SER A 198 -2.89 5.90 -30.16
N SER A 199 -1.96 6.49 -29.41
CA SER A 199 -0.52 6.42 -29.71
C SER A 199 0.12 5.09 -29.29
N GLY A 200 -0.64 4.23 -28.59
CA GLY A 200 -0.12 2.97 -28.05
C GLY A 200 0.62 3.11 -26.71
N LYS A 201 0.73 4.32 -26.16
CA LYS A 201 1.29 4.60 -24.82
C LYS A 201 0.18 4.74 -23.78
N SER A 202 0.47 4.45 -22.52
CA SER A 202 -0.43 4.74 -21.39
C SER A 202 0.20 5.75 -20.42
N LEU A 203 -0.61 6.27 -19.49
CA LEU A 203 -0.10 7.13 -18.41
C LEU A 203 0.98 6.39 -17.61
N TYR A 204 0.79 5.10 -17.36
CA TYR A 204 1.78 4.25 -16.67
C TYR A 204 3.10 4.12 -17.46
N ASP A 205 3.06 3.95 -18.78
CA ASP A 205 4.29 3.74 -19.57
C ASP A 205 5.24 4.93 -19.54
N ILE A 206 4.69 6.14 -19.42
CA ILE A 206 5.46 7.38 -19.45
C ILE A 206 5.98 7.81 -18.07
N GLN A 207 5.62 7.09 -17.00
CA GLN A 207 6.09 7.34 -15.63
C GLN A 207 7.48 6.77 -15.41
N LEU A 208 8.26 7.45 -14.56
CA LEU A 208 9.50 6.90 -14.04
C LEU A 208 9.20 5.78 -13.04
N VAL A 209 10.09 4.79 -13.00
CA VAL A 209 10.02 3.70 -12.00
C VAL A 209 10.72 4.16 -10.73
N ASP A 210 9.96 4.16 -9.65
CA ASP A 210 10.44 4.45 -8.30
C ASP A 210 11.26 3.28 -7.74
N PRO A 211 12.38 3.51 -7.04
CA PRO A 211 13.03 2.47 -6.27
C PRO A 211 12.09 1.78 -5.25
N THR A 212 12.31 0.49 -5.05
CA THR A 212 11.65 -0.22 -3.95
C THR A 212 12.17 0.29 -2.60
N VAL A 213 11.35 1.09 -1.92
CA VAL A 213 11.63 1.62 -0.57
C VAL A 213 11.13 0.71 0.55
N GLN A 214 10.19 -0.19 0.27
CA GLN A 214 9.65 -1.09 1.29
C GLN A 214 10.69 -2.16 1.67
N GLY A 215 10.83 -2.38 2.97
CA GLY A 215 11.63 -3.48 3.49
C GLY A 215 11.11 -4.84 3.02
N ASP A 216 12.01 -5.82 2.95
CA ASP A 216 11.67 -7.18 2.58
C ASP A 216 10.61 -7.79 3.54
N ILE A 217 9.56 -8.37 2.95
CA ILE A 217 8.41 -8.89 3.70
C ILE A 217 8.81 -10.03 4.63
N PHE A 218 9.76 -10.88 4.23
CA PHE A 218 10.24 -11.98 5.07
C PHE A 218 10.97 -11.45 6.31
N THR A 219 11.80 -10.42 6.12
CA THR A 219 12.49 -9.71 7.21
C THR A 219 11.51 -9.04 8.16
N ILE A 220 10.47 -8.39 7.64
CA ILE A 220 9.39 -7.77 8.45
C ILE A 220 8.67 -8.83 9.29
N ILE A 221 8.21 -9.93 8.67
CA ILE A 221 7.49 -11.00 9.35
C ILE A 221 8.38 -11.70 10.40
N THR A 222 9.66 -11.90 10.10
CA THR A 222 10.61 -12.52 11.03
C THR A 222 10.78 -11.67 12.29
N ARG A 223 11.01 -10.35 12.13
CA ARG A 223 11.08 -9.41 13.26
C ARG A 223 9.76 -9.36 14.04
N PHE A 224 8.63 -9.34 13.34
CA PHE A 224 7.31 -9.34 13.96
C PHE A 224 7.09 -10.54 14.89
N ARG A 225 7.62 -11.72 14.53
CA ARG A 225 7.53 -12.95 15.33
C ARG A 225 8.48 -13.01 16.53
N MET A 226 9.46 -12.11 16.64
CA MET A 226 10.39 -12.08 17.79
C MET A 226 9.74 -11.54 19.07
N TYR A 227 8.58 -10.88 18.96
CA TYR A 227 7.89 -10.27 20.09
C TYR A 227 6.64 -11.06 20.47
N GLN A 228 6.43 -11.26 21.77
CA GLN A 228 5.24 -11.95 22.29
C GLN A 228 3.94 -11.18 22.05
N TYR A 229 4.02 -9.85 22.01
CA TYR A 229 2.91 -8.95 21.82
C TYR A 229 3.23 -7.95 20.71
N VAL A 230 2.27 -7.73 19.83
CA VAL A 230 2.39 -6.90 18.64
C VAL A 230 1.13 -6.06 18.46
N LEU A 231 1.30 -4.84 17.99
CA LEU A 231 0.20 -3.95 17.61
C LEU A 231 0.21 -3.80 16.10
N SER A 232 -0.97 -3.91 15.50
CA SER A 232 -1.18 -3.70 14.07
C SER A 232 -2.36 -2.76 13.88
N ALA A 233 -2.20 -1.77 13.00
CA ALA A 233 -3.26 -0.87 12.61
C ALA A 233 -3.27 -0.74 11.09
N ASP A 234 -4.47 -0.58 10.52
CA ASP A 234 -4.66 -0.27 9.11
C ASP A 234 -5.05 1.21 8.98
N ILE A 235 -4.36 1.94 8.10
CA ILE A 235 -4.67 3.34 7.83
C ILE A 235 -5.65 3.39 6.65
N GLU A 236 -6.92 3.61 6.97
CA GLU A 236 -7.97 3.65 5.97
C GLU A 236 -7.66 4.73 4.91
N LYS A 237 -7.61 4.31 3.63
CA LYS A 237 -7.40 5.19 2.47
C LYS A 237 -6.06 5.97 2.53
N MET A 238 -4.99 5.42 3.12
CA MET A 238 -3.68 6.10 3.26
C MET A 238 -3.21 6.86 2.02
N TYR A 239 -3.27 6.23 0.83
CA TYR A 239 -2.78 6.84 -0.41
C TYR A 239 -3.59 8.07 -0.82
N ARG A 240 -4.86 8.17 -0.41
CA ARG A 240 -5.72 9.33 -0.71
C ARG A 240 -5.40 10.56 0.15
N GLY A 241 -4.51 10.41 1.13
CA GLY A 241 -3.92 11.53 1.87
C GLY A 241 -2.89 12.31 1.05
N ILE A 242 -2.42 11.76 -0.07
CA ILE A 242 -1.48 12.41 -0.98
C ILE A 242 -2.28 13.04 -2.12
N ARG A 243 -2.03 14.32 -2.39
CA ARG A 243 -2.65 15.09 -3.46
C ARG A 243 -1.76 15.10 -4.70
N ILE A 244 -2.40 15.17 -5.85
CA ILE A 244 -1.72 15.43 -7.12
C ILE A 244 -1.67 16.93 -7.34
N ASP A 245 -0.52 17.43 -7.78
CA ASP A 245 -0.31 18.83 -8.16
C ASP A 245 -1.42 19.29 -9.14
N PRO A 246 -2.11 20.42 -8.88
CA PRO A 246 -3.31 20.81 -9.64
C PRO A 246 -3.12 20.85 -11.16
N PRO A 247 -1.99 21.34 -11.72
CA PRO A 247 -1.67 21.22 -13.15
C PRO A 247 -1.76 19.80 -13.72
N GLN A 248 -1.32 18.78 -12.97
CA GLN A 248 -1.24 17.39 -13.41
C GLN A 248 -2.52 16.59 -13.17
N THR A 249 -3.49 17.11 -12.42
CA THR A 249 -4.82 16.47 -12.26
C THR A 249 -5.54 16.25 -13.61
N ASN A 250 -5.19 17.04 -14.64
CA ASN A 250 -5.69 16.85 -16.01
C ASN A 250 -5.23 15.54 -16.66
N LEU A 251 -4.17 14.91 -16.15
CA LEU A 251 -3.67 13.60 -16.59
C LEU A 251 -4.44 12.45 -15.95
N GLN A 252 -5.36 12.75 -15.04
CA GLN A 252 -6.18 11.77 -14.34
C GLN A 252 -7.66 12.15 -14.42
N LYS A 253 -8.16 12.36 -15.63
CA LYS A 253 -9.60 12.59 -15.85
C LYS A 253 -10.35 11.28 -15.98
N ILE A 254 -11.63 11.29 -15.65
CA ILE A 254 -12.53 10.16 -15.89
C ILE A 254 -13.84 10.64 -16.50
N ILE A 255 -14.53 9.74 -17.20
CA ILE A 255 -15.89 9.96 -17.70
C ILE A 255 -16.85 9.17 -16.83
N TRP A 256 -17.82 9.83 -16.20
CA TRP A 256 -18.80 9.16 -15.34
C TRP A 256 -20.15 9.88 -15.38
N ARG A 257 -21.22 9.12 -15.14
CA ARG A 257 -22.58 9.61 -14.87
C ARG A 257 -23.29 8.60 -13.99
N LYS A 258 -24.23 9.07 -13.17
CA LYS A 258 -24.98 8.20 -12.25
C LYS A 258 -26.03 7.38 -13.00
N GLU A 259 -26.73 8.01 -13.94
CA GLU A 259 -27.77 7.36 -14.73
C GLU A 259 -27.59 7.53 -16.24
N PRO A 260 -27.98 6.52 -17.06
CA PRO A 260 -27.84 6.58 -18.51
C PRO A 260 -28.59 7.74 -19.19
N SER A 261 -29.63 8.28 -18.53
CA SER A 261 -30.41 9.43 -18.99
C SER A 261 -29.67 10.76 -18.83
N GLN A 262 -28.63 10.81 -18.00
CA GLN A 262 -27.84 12.01 -17.76
C GLN A 262 -26.77 12.19 -18.85
N PRO A 263 -26.36 13.43 -19.15
CA PRO A 263 -25.19 13.66 -20.00
C PRO A 263 -23.94 13.03 -19.36
N LEU A 264 -22.99 12.58 -20.19
CA LEU A 264 -21.69 12.16 -19.69
C LEU A 264 -20.98 13.37 -19.07
N GLN A 265 -20.48 13.19 -17.85
CA GLN A 265 -19.75 14.22 -17.12
C GLN A 265 -18.27 13.84 -17.03
N GLU A 266 -17.43 14.86 -16.89
CA GLU A 266 -15.99 14.71 -16.78
C GLU A 266 -15.57 15.10 -15.36
N TYR A 267 -14.75 14.27 -14.74
CA TYR A 267 -14.21 14.50 -13.41
C TYR A 267 -12.68 14.48 -13.45
N LYS A 268 -12.03 15.24 -12.56
CA LYS A 268 -10.58 15.16 -12.30
C LYS A 268 -10.36 14.41 -10.99
N LEU A 269 -9.45 13.45 -10.98
CA LEU A 269 -8.96 12.84 -9.75
C LEU A 269 -7.90 13.76 -9.12
N LYS A 270 -7.91 13.87 -7.79
CA LYS A 270 -7.07 14.81 -7.01
C LYS A 270 -6.02 14.11 -6.16
N THR A 271 -6.01 12.78 -6.15
CA THR A 271 -5.19 11.91 -5.30
C THR A 271 -4.65 10.77 -6.14
#